data_AF-A0A8C5VP73-F1
#
_entry.id   AF-A0A8C5VP73-F1
#
_cell.length_a   1.000
_cell.length_b   1.000
_cell.length_c   1.000
_cell.angle_alpha   90.00
_cell.angle_beta   90.00
_cell.angle_gamma   90.00
#
_symmetry.space_group_name_H-M   'P 1'
#
loop_
_entity.id
_entity.type
_entity.pdbx_description
1 polymer ?
#
loop_
_entity_poly.entity_id
_entity_poly.type
_entity_poly.pdbx_seq_one_letter_code
_entity_poly.pdbx_strand_id
1 'polypeptide(L)'
;MPRKKPFSVKQKKKQLQDKRERKRGLQDGLRSSSNSRSGSRERREEQTDTSDGESVTHHIRRLNQQPSQGLGPRGYDPNRYRLHFERDSREEVERRKRAAREQVLQPVGAEVLELDIREVYQPGSVLDFPRRPPWSYEMSKEQLMSQEERSFQEYLGKIHGAYTSEKLSYFDSC
;
A
#
# COMPACT_ATOMS: atom_id res chain seq x y z
N MET A 1 36.16 -38.43 9.23
CA MET A 1 35.16 -38.23 8.15
C MET A 1 35.73 -37.28 7.09
N PRO A 2 35.86 -37.67 5.82
CA PRO A 2 36.46 -36.82 4.79
C PRO A 2 35.49 -35.69 4.38
N ARG A 3 35.94 -34.43 4.38
CA ARG A 3 35.13 -33.27 3.97
C ARG A 3 34.98 -33.23 2.45
N LYS A 4 33.77 -32.90 1.95
CA LYS A 4 33.48 -32.74 0.52
C LYS A 4 34.35 -31.62 -0.07
N LYS A 5 35.08 -31.93 -1.15
CA LYS A 5 35.91 -30.94 -1.85
C LYS A 5 35.02 -29.82 -2.41
N PRO A 6 35.37 -28.54 -2.22
CA PRO A 6 34.58 -27.43 -2.73
C PRO A 6 34.53 -27.48 -4.26
N PHE A 7 33.35 -27.28 -4.82
CA PHE A 7 33.11 -27.38 -6.26
C PHE A 7 33.76 -26.20 -6.97
N SER A 8 34.65 -26.48 -7.93
CA SER A 8 35.32 -25.43 -8.69
C SER A 8 34.29 -24.59 -9.46
N VAL A 9 34.42 -23.26 -9.41
CA VAL A 9 33.53 -22.33 -10.12
C VAL A 9 33.48 -22.63 -11.62
N LYS A 10 34.61 -23.06 -12.21
CA LYS A 10 34.70 -23.47 -13.62
C LYS A 10 33.86 -24.72 -13.91
N GLN A 11 33.87 -25.70 -12.99
CA GLN A 11 33.05 -26.90 -13.13
C GLN A 11 31.55 -26.57 -12.98
N LYS A 12 31.19 -25.61 -12.12
CA LYS A 12 29.80 -25.13 -11.98
C LYS A 12 29.29 -24.44 -13.24
N LYS A 13 30.13 -23.60 -13.85
CA LYS A 13 29.80 -22.93 -15.10
C LYS A 13 29.58 -23.93 -16.23
N LYS A 14 30.46 -24.93 -16.35
CA LYS A 14 30.33 -26.01 -17.35
C LYS A 14 29.05 -26.83 -17.13
N GLN A 15 28.76 -27.23 -15.90
CA GLN A 15 27.53 -27.97 -15.56
C GLN A 15 26.26 -27.20 -15.95
N LEU A 16 26.22 -25.88 -15.73
CA LEU A 16 25.08 -25.04 -16.12
C LEU A 16 24.96 -24.89 -17.63
N GLN A 17 26.09 -24.84 -18.35
CA GLN A 17 26.11 -24.78 -19.81
C GLN A 17 25.62 -26.10 -20.42
N ASP A 18 26.14 -27.24 -19.97
CA ASP A 18 25.70 -28.57 -20.40
C ASP A 18 24.20 -28.78 -20.14
N LYS A 19 23.67 -28.26 -19.02
CA LYS A 19 22.24 -28.31 -18.70
C LYS A 19 21.39 -27.47 -19.68
N ARG A 20 21.88 -26.30 -20.11
CA ARG A 20 21.20 -25.45 -21.11
C ARG A 20 21.21 -26.10 -22.48
N GLU A 21 22.34 -26.67 -22.89
CA GLU A 21 22.47 -27.35 -24.18
C GLU A 21 21.60 -28.62 -24.25
N ARG A 22 21.53 -29.42 -23.17
CA ARG A 22 20.59 -30.55 -23.08
C ARG A 22 19.13 -30.12 -23.19
N LYS A 23 18.74 -29.01 -22.56
CA LYS A 23 17.38 -28.46 -22.68
C LYS A 23 17.09 -27.91 -24.07
N ARG A 24 18.11 -27.42 -24.78
CA ARG A 24 18.00 -26.92 -26.15
C ARG A 24 17.76 -28.06 -27.14
N GLY A 25 18.49 -29.18 -27.00
CA GLY A 25 18.31 -30.35 -27.88
C GLY A 25 16.98 -31.11 -27.68
N LEU A 26 16.30 -30.96 -26.54
CA LEU A 26 14.97 -31.53 -26.30
C LEU A 26 13.83 -30.73 -26.98
N GLN A 27 14.11 -29.52 -27.47
CA GLN A 27 13.10 -28.61 -28.03
C GLN A 27 13.15 -28.52 -29.56
N ASP A 28 14.07 -29.23 -30.22
CA ASP A 28 14.27 -29.20 -31.68
C ASP A 28 13.32 -30.10 -32.49
N GLY A 29 12.34 -30.77 -31.86
CA GLY A 29 11.33 -31.58 -32.56
C GLY A 29 10.06 -30.82 -32.98
N LEU A 30 9.80 -29.62 -32.43
CA LEU A 30 8.57 -28.87 -32.68
C LEU A 30 8.84 -27.37 -32.61
N ARG A 31 9.34 -26.77 -33.70
CA ARG A 31 9.02 -25.42 -34.21
C ARG A 31 10.15 -24.91 -35.11
N SER A 32 10.10 -25.32 -36.38
CA SER A 32 10.69 -24.49 -37.43
C SER A 32 9.76 -23.33 -37.77
N SER A 33 10.36 -22.14 -37.85
CA SER A 33 9.90 -20.99 -38.63
C SER A 33 8.67 -20.20 -38.14
N SER A 34 8.92 -19.18 -37.31
CA SER A 34 8.65 -17.81 -37.79
C SER A 34 9.57 -16.82 -37.08
N ASN A 35 10.47 -16.27 -37.89
CA ASN A 35 11.24 -15.09 -37.60
C ASN A 35 10.32 -13.88 -37.82
N SER A 36 9.90 -13.22 -36.75
CA SER A 36 9.30 -11.88 -36.84
C SER A 36 9.93 -10.99 -35.79
N ARG A 37 10.90 -10.21 -36.28
CA ARG A 37 11.41 -9.00 -35.63
C ARG A 37 10.24 -8.03 -35.47
N SER A 38 9.62 -7.99 -34.30
CA SER A 38 8.83 -6.85 -33.85
C SER A 38 9.39 -6.39 -32.51
N GLY A 39 10.23 -5.37 -32.57
CA GLY A 39 10.64 -4.60 -31.41
C GLY A 39 9.50 -3.65 -31.03
N SER A 40 8.48 -4.17 -30.35
CA SER A 40 7.58 -3.37 -29.55
C SER A 40 7.70 -3.85 -28.12
N ARG A 41 8.46 -3.10 -27.31
CA ARG A 41 8.45 -3.20 -25.85
C ARG A 41 7.09 -2.67 -25.37
N GLU A 42 6.04 -3.44 -25.60
CA GLU A 42 4.94 -3.45 -24.64
C GLU A 42 5.50 -4.14 -23.39
N ARG A 43 6.00 -3.33 -22.46
CA ARG A 43 6.03 -3.71 -21.05
C ARG A 43 4.57 -3.97 -20.67
N ARG A 44 4.11 -5.20 -20.92
CA ARG A 44 3.10 -5.80 -20.07
C ARG A 44 3.67 -5.64 -18.67
N GLU A 45 3.06 -4.75 -17.90
CA GLU A 45 3.30 -4.63 -16.46
C GLU A 45 2.97 -5.99 -15.88
N GLU A 46 3.99 -6.84 -15.84
CA GLU A 46 3.99 -8.13 -15.20
C GLU A 46 3.65 -7.83 -13.76
N GLN A 47 2.41 -8.18 -13.40
CA GLN A 47 1.91 -8.19 -12.05
C GLN A 47 2.91 -8.99 -11.22
N THR A 48 3.84 -8.30 -10.57
CA THR A 48 4.52 -8.81 -9.38
C THR A 48 3.49 -8.75 -8.26
N ASP A 49 2.50 -9.63 -8.37
CA ASP A 49 1.53 -9.90 -7.34
C ASP A 49 2.15 -10.92 -6.39
N THR A 50 2.92 -10.40 -5.45
CA THR A 50 3.40 -11.14 -4.30
C THR A 50 2.70 -10.53 -3.09
N SER A 51 1.61 -11.12 -2.64
CA SER A 51 1.27 -11.35 -1.21
C SER A 51 -0.25 -11.44 -1.00
N ASP A 52 -0.68 -12.67 -0.69
CA ASP A 52 -1.81 -13.13 0.13
C ASP A 52 -3.14 -12.34 0.20
N GLY A 53 -4.20 -13.00 -0.29
CA GLY A 53 -5.55 -12.89 0.25
C GLY A 53 -6.42 -11.75 -0.26
N GLU A 54 -6.62 -11.66 -1.59
CA GLU A 54 -7.55 -10.70 -2.19
C GLU A 54 -9.02 -10.98 -1.79
N SER A 55 -9.48 -10.35 -0.70
CA SER A 55 -10.91 -10.22 -0.43
C SER A 55 -11.50 -9.02 -1.20
N VAL A 56 -12.04 -9.32 -2.37
CA VAL A 56 -13.09 -8.64 -3.15
C VAL A 56 -13.53 -7.26 -2.62
N THR A 57 -12.72 -6.24 -2.84
CA THR A 57 -13.12 -4.88 -3.26
C THR A 57 -11.89 -4.28 -3.95
N HIS A 58 -11.87 -4.19 -5.29
CA HIS A 58 -10.67 -3.84 -6.07
C HIS A 58 -10.06 -2.44 -5.80
N HIS A 59 -10.67 -1.68 -4.90
CA HIS A 59 -10.30 -0.32 -4.52
C HIS A 59 -9.62 -0.21 -3.15
N ILE A 60 -9.68 -1.21 -2.27
CA ILE A 60 -9.11 -1.09 -0.92
C ILE A 60 -8.13 -2.24 -0.67
N ARG A 61 -6.83 -1.92 -0.62
CA ARG A 61 -5.78 -2.83 -0.19
C ARG A 61 -5.72 -2.85 1.33
N ARG A 62 -5.91 -4.02 1.92
CA ARG A 62 -5.89 -4.22 3.37
C ARG A 62 -4.59 -4.88 3.77
N LEU A 63 -3.67 -4.15 4.42
CA LEU A 63 -2.43 -4.73 4.94
C LEU A 63 -2.64 -5.20 6.38
N ASN A 64 -1.88 -6.23 6.78
CA ASN A 64 -1.97 -6.89 8.09
C ASN A 64 -3.32 -7.56 8.37
N GLN A 65 -4.06 -7.96 7.32
CA GLN A 65 -5.30 -8.70 7.48
C GLN A 65 -5.02 -10.09 8.06
N GLN A 66 -5.50 -10.32 9.29
CA GLN A 66 -5.44 -11.63 9.92
C GLN A 66 -6.59 -12.51 9.41
N PRO A 67 -6.37 -13.81 9.17
CA PRO A 67 -7.42 -14.75 8.83
C PRO A 67 -8.54 -14.67 9.87
N SER A 68 -9.79 -14.57 9.43
CA SER A 68 -10.94 -14.43 10.33
C SER A 68 -11.18 -15.73 11.11
N GLN A 69 -10.48 -15.91 12.22
CA GLN A 69 -10.75 -16.96 13.21
C GLN A 69 -11.88 -16.52 14.15
N GLY A 70 -13.03 -16.10 13.60
CA GLY A 70 -14.15 -15.58 14.39
C GLY A 70 -13.82 -14.37 15.27
N LEU A 71 -14.80 -13.95 16.07
CA LEU A 71 -14.58 -13.00 17.17
C LEU A 71 -13.63 -13.64 18.17
N GLY A 72 -12.51 -12.99 18.50
CA GLY A 72 -11.58 -13.48 19.50
C GLY A 72 -12.23 -13.59 20.89
N PRO A 73 -11.54 -14.18 21.87
CA PRO A 73 -12.03 -14.21 23.25
C PRO A 73 -12.43 -12.79 23.68
N ARG A 74 -13.69 -12.62 24.13
CA ARG A 74 -14.32 -11.34 24.49
C ARG A 74 -14.79 -10.42 23.35
N GLY A 75 -14.97 -10.91 22.12
CA GLY A 75 -15.51 -10.09 21.03
C GLY A 75 -14.49 -9.13 20.42
N TYR A 76 -13.20 -9.37 20.64
CA TYR A 76 -12.11 -8.59 20.05
C TYR A 76 -12.01 -8.90 18.55
N ASP A 77 -12.03 -7.86 17.72
CA ASP A 77 -11.74 -7.96 16.29
C ASP A 77 -10.23 -7.81 16.03
N PRO A 78 -9.53 -8.87 15.60
CA PRO A 78 -8.10 -8.82 15.29
C PRO A 78 -7.77 -7.88 14.13
N ASN A 79 -8.76 -7.53 13.31
CA ASN A 79 -8.61 -6.68 12.14
C ASN A 79 -8.98 -5.21 12.38
N ARG A 80 -9.28 -4.80 13.63
CA ARG A 80 -9.66 -3.42 13.99
C ARG A 80 -8.63 -2.38 13.56
N TYR A 81 -7.34 -2.71 13.65
CA TYR A 81 -6.22 -1.80 13.36
C TYR A 81 -5.48 -2.17 12.07
N ARG A 82 -6.14 -2.86 11.14
CA ARG A 82 -5.54 -3.15 9.84
C ARG A 82 -5.41 -1.87 9.03
N LEU A 83 -4.38 -1.79 8.20
CA LEU A 83 -4.18 -0.62 7.37
C LEU A 83 -5.04 -0.73 6.11
N HIS A 84 -5.78 0.33 5.83
CA HIS A 84 -6.60 0.48 4.64
C HIS A 84 -5.91 1.44 3.68
N PHE A 85 -5.60 0.96 2.48
CA PHE A 85 -5.05 1.78 1.41
C PHE A 85 -6.04 1.81 0.25
N GLU A 86 -6.67 2.95 0.05
CA GLU A 86 -7.46 3.19 -1.14
C GLU A 86 -6.54 3.29 -2.35
N ARG A 87 -6.89 2.56 -3.41
CA ARG A 87 -6.21 2.60 -4.70
C ARG A 87 -7.14 3.28 -5.70
N ASP A 88 -6.71 4.44 -6.16
CA ASP A 88 -7.36 5.16 -7.26
C ASP A 88 -7.57 4.23 -8.47
N SER A 89 -8.67 4.45 -9.18
CA SER A 89 -8.99 3.67 -10.38
C SER A 89 -7.95 3.90 -11.47
N ARG A 90 -7.74 2.88 -12.33
CA ARG A 90 -6.81 3.01 -13.47
C ARG A 90 -7.19 4.19 -14.37
N GLU A 91 -8.49 4.41 -14.58
CA GLU A 91 -9.02 5.51 -15.38
C GLU A 91 -8.66 6.89 -14.79
N GLU A 92 -8.79 7.06 -13.47
CA GLU A 92 -8.40 8.32 -12.82
C GLU A 92 -6.89 8.54 -12.86
N VAL A 93 -6.11 7.48 -12.67
CA VAL A 93 -4.64 7.55 -12.77
C VAL A 93 -4.24 7.94 -14.20
N GLU A 94 -4.84 7.34 -15.23
CA GLU A 94 -4.57 7.72 -16.62
C GLU A 94 -5.05 9.13 -16.96
N ARG A 95 -6.21 9.55 -16.45
CA ARG A 95 -6.71 10.93 -16.59
C ARG A 95 -5.72 11.92 -15.99
N ARG A 96 -5.23 11.67 -14.77
CA ARG A 96 -4.23 12.54 -14.12
C ARG A 96 -2.89 12.54 -14.88
N LYS A 97 -2.44 11.37 -15.37
CA LYS A 97 -1.24 11.28 -16.22
C LYS A 97 -1.40 12.07 -17.52
N ARG A 98 -2.57 12.02 -18.16
CA ARG A 98 -2.86 12.78 -19.38
C ARG A 98 -2.86 14.28 -19.10
N ALA A 99 -3.58 14.71 -18.07
CA ALA A 99 -3.60 16.11 -17.63
C ALA A 99 -2.19 16.64 -17.34
N ALA A 100 -1.35 15.87 -16.64
CA ALA A 100 0.04 16.24 -16.35
C ALA A 100 0.94 16.30 -17.60
N ARG A 101 0.60 15.59 -18.68
CA ARG A 101 1.34 15.65 -19.96
C ARG A 101 0.91 16.81 -20.85
N GLU A 102 -0.37 17.17 -20.79
CA GLU A 102 -0.96 18.23 -21.60
C GLU A 102 -0.74 19.62 -20.98
N GLN A 103 -0.73 19.70 -19.64
CA GLN A 103 -0.54 20.96 -18.93
C GLN A 103 0.95 21.33 -18.88
N VAL A 104 1.29 22.45 -19.51
CA VAL A 104 2.62 23.06 -19.41
C VAL A 104 2.75 23.70 -18.03
N LEU A 105 3.78 23.28 -17.26
CA LEU A 105 4.08 23.88 -15.96
C LEU A 105 4.49 25.34 -16.16
N GLN A 106 3.69 26.25 -15.62
CA GLN A 106 4.02 27.66 -15.58
C GLN A 106 4.89 27.94 -14.35
N PRO A 107 5.97 28.74 -14.48
CA PRO A 107 6.74 29.17 -13.32
C PRO A 107 5.84 30.02 -12.42
N VAL A 108 5.64 29.56 -11.19
CA VAL A 108 4.90 30.29 -10.16
C VAL A 108 5.88 31.01 -9.24
N GLY A 109 5.46 32.13 -8.65
CA GLY A 109 6.26 32.85 -7.66
C GLY A 109 6.46 32.04 -6.37
N ALA A 110 7.48 32.39 -5.60
CA ALA A 110 7.81 31.71 -4.34
C ALA A 110 6.63 31.66 -3.36
N GLU A 111 5.84 32.73 -3.29
CA GLU A 111 4.65 32.84 -2.43
C GLU A 111 3.61 31.72 -2.67
N VAL A 112 3.52 31.17 -3.88
CA VAL A 112 2.57 30.09 -4.22
C VAL A 112 3.15 28.71 -3.91
N LEU A 113 4.48 28.62 -3.76
CA LEU A 113 5.18 27.39 -3.36
C LEU A 113 5.19 27.22 -1.84
N GLU A 114 4.85 28.27 -1.09
CA GLU A 114 4.71 28.27 0.35
C GLU A 114 3.26 28.00 0.74
N LEU A 115 3.06 27.10 1.70
CA LEU A 115 1.77 26.85 2.31
C LEU A 115 1.83 27.35 3.75
N ASP A 116 0.88 28.21 4.14
CA ASP A 116 0.75 28.57 5.56
C ASP A 116 0.24 27.35 6.33
N ILE A 117 0.88 27.07 7.46
CA ILE A 117 0.48 26.02 8.40
C ILE A 117 -0.98 26.20 8.83
N ARG A 118 -1.48 27.44 8.89
CA ARG A 118 -2.87 27.76 9.25
C ARG A 118 -3.89 27.37 8.18
N GLU A 119 -3.48 27.26 6.93
CA GLU A 119 -4.33 26.78 5.83
C GLU A 119 -4.50 25.26 5.88
N VAL A 120 -3.43 24.56 6.26
CA VAL A 120 -3.40 23.10 6.40
C VAL A 120 -4.04 22.65 7.71
N TYR A 121 -3.65 23.27 8.81
CA TYR A 121 -4.15 23.00 10.16
C TYR A 121 -4.96 24.18 10.63
N GLN A 122 -6.28 24.11 10.45
CA GLN A 122 -7.20 25.15 10.90
C GLN A 122 -7.48 24.96 12.41
N PRO A 123 -6.85 25.73 13.31
CA PRO A 123 -6.95 25.49 14.74
C PRO A 123 -8.37 25.77 15.22
N GLY A 124 -8.95 24.86 15.99
CA GLY A 124 -10.37 24.95 16.40
C GLY A 124 -11.38 24.54 15.34
N SER A 125 -10.95 24.14 14.13
CA SER A 125 -11.81 23.37 13.23
C SER A 125 -11.98 21.94 13.76
N VAL A 126 -12.94 21.22 13.20
CA VAL A 126 -13.15 19.81 13.52
C VAL A 126 -11.97 18.92 13.10
N LEU A 127 -11.12 19.40 12.19
CA LEU A 127 -9.91 18.72 11.70
C LEU A 127 -8.65 19.06 12.52
N ASP A 128 -8.80 19.80 13.62
CA ASP A 128 -7.70 20.03 14.57
C ASP A 128 -7.38 18.74 15.35
N PHE A 129 -6.16 18.63 15.87
CA PHE A 129 -5.73 17.41 16.54
C PHE A 129 -6.58 17.06 17.77
N PRO A 130 -6.90 15.77 18.00
CA PRO A 130 -7.63 15.36 19.20
C PRO A 130 -6.81 15.70 20.44
N ARG A 131 -7.35 16.57 21.29
CA ARG A 131 -6.70 16.97 22.54
C ARG A 131 -7.00 15.94 23.62
N ARG A 132 -5.94 15.51 24.31
CA ARG A 132 -6.07 14.60 25.44
C ARG A 132 -6.87 15.27 26.57
N PRO A 133 -7.91 14.62 27.12
CA PRO A 133 -8.62 15.16 28.27
C PRO A 133 -7.69 15.24 29.49
N PRO A 134 -7.96 16.15 30.44
CA PRO A 134 -7.18 16.24 31.67
C PRO A 134 -7.32 14.93 32.45
N TRP A 135 -6.18 14.44 32.96
CA TRP A 135 -6.11 13.24 33.79
C TRP A 135 -5.29 13.54 35.06
N SER A 136 -5.53 12.76 36.11
CA SER A 136 -4.80 12.86 37.37
C SER A 136 -4.19 11.50 37.75
N TYR A 137 -3.14 11.52 38.57
CA TYR A 137 -2.50 10.30 39.09
C TYR A 137 -3.42 9.47 39.99
N GLU A 138 -4.54 10.04 40.44
CA GLU A 138 -5.56 9.35 41.24
C GLU A 138 -6.43 8.41 40.39
N MET A 139 -6.44 8.58 39.06
CA MET A 139 -7.23 7.76 38.16
C MET A 139 -6.59 6.38 37.96
N SER A 140 -7.42 5.35 37.91
CA SER A 140 -6.93 4.02 37.50
C SER A 140 -6.59 4.01 36.01
N LYS A 141 -5.71 3.08 35.61
CA LYS A 141 -5.39 2.84 34.19
C LYS A 141 -6.64 2.64 33.34
N GLU A 142 -7.61 1.90 33.86
CA GLU A 142 -8.86 1.57 33.17
C GLU A 142 -9.75 2.80 33.00
N GLN A 143 -9.83 3.65 34.02
CA GLN A 143 -10.57 4.91 33.97
C GLN A 143 -9.97 5.87 32.94
N LEU A 144 -8.64 6.01 32.95
CA LEU A 144 -7.91 6.84 31.99
C LEU A 144 -8.13 6.36 30.55
N MET A 145 -7.95 5.06 30.30
CA MET A 145 -8.17 4.44 28.99
C MET A 145 -9.62 4.65 28.51
N SER A 146 -10.61 4.48 29.39
CA SER A 146 -12.02 4.67 29.05
C SER A 146 -12.35 6.14 28.73
N GLN A 147 -11.76 7.08 29.46
CA GLN A 147 -11.92 8.51 29.21
C GLN A 147 -11.30 8.92 27.88
N GLU A 148 -10.09 8.42 27.59
CA GLU A 148 -9.39 8.65 26.33
C GLU A 148 -10.16 8.07 25.15
N GLU A 149 -10.60 6.82 25.23
CA GLU A 149 -11.38 6.16 24.18
C GLU A 149 -12.69 6.92 23.89
N ARG A 150 -13.41 7.35 24.93
CA ARG A 150 -14.62 8.18 24.76
C ARG A 150 -14.31 9.50 24.04
N SER A 151 -13.28 10.21 24.49
CA SER A 151 -12.91 11.50 23.87
C SER A 151 -12.52 11.37 22.40
N PHE A 152 -11.83 10.28 22.06
CA PHE A 152 -11.41 10.00 20.68
C PHE A 152 -12.59 9.59 19.79
N GLN A 153 -13.53 8.78 20.31
CA GLN A 153 -14.75 8.45 19.59
C GLN A 153 -15.63 9.68 19.32
N GLU A 154 -15.76 10.59 20.28
CA GLU A 154 -16.48 11.85 20.09
C GLU A 154 -15.80 12.74 19.03
N TYR A 155 -14.46 12.77 19.01
CA TYR A 155 -13.69 13.46 17.98
C TYR A 155 -13.96 12.90 16.58
N LEU A 156 -13.86 11.58 16.40
CA LEU A 156 -14.18 10.92 15.13
C LEU A 156 -15.63 11.19 14.69
N GLY A 157 -16.58 11.12 15.62
CA GLY A 157 -17.99 11.43 15.35
C GLY A 157 -18.20 12.86 14.83
N LYS A 158 -17.44 13.84 15.35
CA LYS A 158 -17.49 15.22 14.83
C LYS A 158 -16.94 15.30 13.41
N ILE A 159 -15.83 14.63 13.11
CA ILE A 159 -15.22 14.63 11.77
C ILE A 159 -16.16 14.03 10.74
N HIS A 160 -16.65 12.81 10.98
CA HIS A 160 -17.56 12.13 10.05
C HIS A 160 -18.93 12.81 9.95
N GLY A 161 -19.35 13.59 10.95
CA GLY A 161 -20.57 14.39 10.89
C GLY A 161 -20.43 15.70 10.10
N ALA A 162 -19.23 16.30 10.09
CA ALA A 162 -18.99 17.58 9.44
C ALA A 162 -18.53 17.47 7.97
N TYR A 163 -17.87 16.36 7.60
CA TYR A 163 -17.30 16.17 6.27
C TYR A 163 -17.74 14.86 5.64
N THR A 164 -17.99 14.90 4.33
CA THR A 164 -18.18 13.70 3.51
C THR A 164 -16.82 13.01 3.29
N SER A 165 -16.81 11.68 3.18
CA SER A 165 -15.59 10.89 2.97
C SER A 165 -14.74 11.35 1.79
N GLU A 166 -15.35 11.96 0.75
CA GLU A 166 -14.65 12.52 -0.42
C GLU A 166 -13.84 13.79 -0.13
N LYS A 167 -14.20 14.53 0.92
CA LYS A 167 -13.49 15.75 1.35
C LYS A 167 -12.47 15.48 2.45
N LEU A 168 -12.54 14.31 3.08
CA LEU A 168 -11.60 13.87 4.09
C LEU A 168 -10.36 13.31 3.41
N SER A 169 -9.22 13.53 4.05
CA SER A 169 -7.98 12.88 3.67
C SER A 169 -8.14 11.37 3.78
N TYR A 170 -7.38 10.59 3.00
CA TYR A 170 -7.35 9.12 3.09
C TYR A 170 -7.04 8.61 4.51
N PHE A 171 -6.43 9.44 5.36
CA PHE A 171 -6.14 9.11 6.76
C PHE A 171 -7.33 9.30 7.69
N ASP A 172 -8.29 10.15 7.34
CA ASP A 172 -9.45 10.50 8.17
C ASP A 172 -10.74 9.79 7.69
N SER A 173 -10.69 9.05 6.57
CA SER A 173 -11.85 8.41 5.94
C SER A 173 -12.12 6.96 6.37
N CYS A 174 -11.20 6.31 7.12
CA CYS A 174 -11.25 4.88 7.48
C CYS A 174 -11.60 4.62 8.95
#